data_AF-A0A1Y2E6F1-F1
#
_entry.id   AF-A0A1Y2E6F1-F1
#
_cell.length_a   1.000
_cell.length_b   1.000
_cell.length_c   1.000
_cell.angle_alpha   90.00
_cell.angle_beta   90.00
_cell.angle_gamma   90.00
#
_symmetry.space_group_name_H-M   'P 1'
#
loop_
_entity.id
_entity.type
_entity.pdbx_description
1 polymer ?
#
loop_
_entity_poly.entity_id
_entity_poly.type
_entity_poly.pdbx_seq_one_letter_code
_entity_poly.pdbx_strand_id
1 'polypeptide(L)'
;MYHDDAPMEASHEDDSIWADDAPVQDASAAYSGAQVAQQEWEKLSLRYSDAGYRDGITSGKNARLQAGFDQGFALAAPFARELGSLRGIAASLLTLLTTTSASKYSSPVLGALGTAEGGKEATVAELREVVTALGKLDEGKVLPVDEEAEEHAKSHENEGVSLVMQERREMREMEEMLGGLGGGGAKEDAKKGGLDECRMRLEEILERCGLKGLLPPRRN
;
A
#
# COMPACT_ATOMS: atom_id res chain seq x y z
N MET A 1 -66.71 -46.70 -78.19
CA MET A 1 -67.05 -45.28 -77.95
C MET A 1 -66.03 -44.79 -76.93
N TYR A 2 -65.12 -43.89 -77.32
CA TYR A 2 -64.44 -42.81 -76.56
C TYR A 2 -64.10 -43.03 -75.05
N HIS A 3 -62.94 -42.74 -74.44
CA HIS A 3 -61.70 -41.96 -74.65
C HIS A 3 -60.69 -42.51 -73.59
N ASP A 4 -59.40 -42.68 -73.86
CA ASP A 4 -58.28 -41.71 -73.65
C ASP A 4 -57.94 -41.31 -72.20
N ASP A 5 -56.63 -41.10 -72.02
CA ASP A 5 -55.91 -40.30 -71.03
C ASP A 5 -55.42 -40.93 -69.69
N ALA A 6 -54.09 -41.10 -69.62
CA ALA A 6 -53.26 -41.05 -68.42
C ALA A 6 -52.98 -39.58 -68.00
N PRO A 7 -52.08 -39.28 -67.05
CA PRO A 7 -52.00 -39.62 -65.61
C PRO A 7 -51.95 -38.34 -64.72
N MET A 8 -52.33 -38.40 -63.44
CA MET A 8 -52.02 -37.44 -62.34
C MET A 8 -52.75 -37.99 -61.10
N GLU A 9 -52.30 -37.94 -59.85
CA GLU A 9 -51.38 -37.05 -59.15
C GLU A 9 -51.05 -37.73 -57.81
N ALA A 10 -49.86 -37.47 -57.27
CA ALA A 10 -49.45 -37.93 -55.96
C ALA A 10 -50.37 -37.37 -54.86
N SER A 11 -51.19 -38.21 -54.21
CA SER A 11 -51.78 -37.85 -52.93
C SER A 11 -50.84 -38.27 -51.81
N HIS A 12 -49.99 -37.32 -51.42
CA HIS A 12 -49.32 -37.30 -50.13
C HIS A 12 -50.33 -37.64 -49.02
N GLU A 13 -50.05 -38.70 -48.27
CA GLU A 13 -50.60 -38.88 -46.93
C GLU A 13 -49.96 -37.79 -46.07
N ASP A 14 -50.64 -36.64 -45.94
CA ASP A 14 -50.31 -35.65 -44.93
C ASP A 14 -50.66 -36.25 -43.57
N ASP A 15 -49.61 -36.69 -42.87
CA ASP A 15 -49.56 -36.84 -41.42
C ASP A 15 -49.96 -35.51 -40.77
N SER A 16 -51.27 -35.30 -40.62
CA SER A 16 -51.81 -34.21 -39.83
C SER A 16 -51.66 -34.54 -38.34
N ILE A 17 -50.40 -34.54 -37.88
CA ILE A 17 -49.93 -34.61 -36.47
C ILE A 17 -50.53 -33.50 -35.59
N TRP A 18 -51.21 -32.53 -36.20
CA TRP A 18 -51.69 -31.30 -35.57
C TRP A 18 -53.22 -31.20 -35.48
N ALA A 19 -53.95 -32.31 -35.53
CA ALA A 19 -55.42 -32.31 -35.42
C ALA A 19 -55.93 -32.89 -34.08
N ASP A 20 -55.30 -32.52 -32.96
CA ASP A 20 -55.90 -32.69 -31.63
C ASP A 20 -55.54 -31.51 -30.71
N ASP A 21 -55.71 -30.30 -31.24
CA ASP A 21 -55.58 -29.05 -30.50
C ASP A 21 -56.92 -28.75 -29.80
N ALA A 22 -57.29 -29.61 -28.85
CA ALA A 22 -58.27 -29.29 -27.83
C ALA A 22 -57.49 -28.94 -26.56
N PRO A 23 -57.46 -27.67 -26.11
CA PRO A 23 -56.76 -27.32 -24.90
C PRO A 23 -57.52 -27.96 -23.74
N VAL A 24 -57.01 -29.07 -23.22
CA VAL A 24 -57.22 -29.41 -21.83
C VAL A 24 -56.52 -28.29 -21.07
N GLN A 25 -57.29 -27.24 -20.76
CA GLN A 25 -56.87 -26.15 -19.90
C GLN A 25 -56.61 -26.72 -18.51
N ASP A 26 -55.42 -27.27 -18.33
CA ASP A 26 -54.83 -27.38 -17.02
C ASP A 26 -54.35 -25.99 -16.63
N ALA A 27 -55.27 -25.19 -16.10
CA ALA A 27 -54.94 -23.89 -15.52
C ALA A 27 -53.79 -24.04 -14.49
N SER A 28 -53.62 -25.21 -13.86
CA SER A 28 -52.55 -25.43 -12.89
C SER A 28 -51.14 -25.37 -13.50
N ALA A 29 -50.96 -25.69 -14.79
CA ALA A 29 -49.67 -25.60 -15.48
C ALA A 29 -49.25 -24.15 -15.81
N ALA A 30 -50.21 -23.27 -16.11
CA ALA A 30 -49.94 -21.84 -16.32
C ALA A 30 -49.66 -21.11 -14.98
N TYR A 31 -50.38 -21.48 -13.91
CA TYR A 31 -50.11 -20.99 -12.56
C TYR A 31 -48.76 -21.46 -12.02
N SER A 32 -48.33 -22.70 -12.32
CA SER A 32 -47.02 -23.20 -11.92
C SER A 32 -45.89 -22.51 -12.68
N GLY A 33 -46.03 -22.25 -13.98
CA GLY A 33 -45.04 -21.48 -14.76
C GLY A 33 -44.86 -20.04 -14.25
N ALA A 34 -45.95 -19.35 -13.92
CA ALA A 34 -45.90 -18.01 -13.34
C ALA A 34 -45.27 -18.00 -11.94
N GLN A 35 -45.57 -19.01 -11.11
CA GLN A 35 -44.95 -19.16 -9.78
C GLN A 35 -43.47 -19.51 -9.86
N VAL A 36 -43.06 -20.37 -10.81
CA VAL A 36 -41.66 -20.69 -11.07
C VAL A 36 -40.90 -19.46 -11.55
N ALA A 37 -41.47 -18.71 -12.50
CA ALA A 37 -40.87 -17.46 -12.99
C ALA A 37 -40.70 -16.43 -11.87
N GLN A 38 -41.70 -16.29 -10.97
CA GLN A 38 -41.61 -15.41 -9.82
C GLN A 38 -40.51 -15.85 -8.83
N GLN A 39 -40.40 -17.15 -8.55
CA GLN A 39 -39.34 -17.69 -7.69
C GLN A 39 -37.95 -17.52 -8.30
N GLU A 40 -37.81 -17.70 -9.62
CA GLU A 40 -36.56 -17.45 -10.33
C GLU A 40 -36.19 -15.98 -10.32
N TRP A 41 -37.17 -15.09 -10.49
CA TRP A 41 -36.98 -13.66 -10.41
C TRP A 41 -36.54 -13.20 -9.01
N GLU A 42 -37.15 -13.75 -7.95
CA GLU A 42 -36.75 -13.49 -6.56
C GLU A 42 -35.35 -14.02 -6.24
N LYS A 43 -35.00 -15.22 -6.71
CA LYS A 43 -33.63 -15.76 -6.57
C LYS A 43 -32.61 -14.89 -7.30
N LEU A 44 -32.97 -14.40 -8.48
CA LEU A 44 -32.11 -13.55 -9.29
C LEU A 44 -31.92 -12.17 -8.63
N SER A 45 -32.99 -11.56 -8.14
CA SER A 45 -32.95 -10.25 -7.47
C SER A 45 -32.14 -10.30 -6.17
N LEU A 46 -32.30 -11.37 -5.38
CA LEU A 46 -31.50 -11.58 -4.17
C LEU A 46 -30.01 -11.70 -4.50
N ARG A 47 -29.66 -12.48 -5.53
CA ARG A 47 -28.26 -12.63 -5.96
C ARG A 47 -27.66 -11.32 -6.44
N TYR A 48 -28.38 -10.52 -7.21
CA TYR A 48 -27.88 -9.21 -7.65
C TYR A 48 -27.74 -8.22 -6.49
N SER A 49 -28.67 -8.26 -5.53
CA SER A 49 -28.59 -7.42 -4.33
C SER A 49 -27.39 -7.80 -3.46
N ASP A 50 -27.19 -9.09 -3.20
CA ASP A 50 -26.05 -9.59 -2.42
C ASP A 50 -24.71 -9.33 -3.13
N ALA A 51 -24.67 -9.56 -4.45
CA ALA A 51 -23.48 -9.28 -5.25
C ALA A 51 -23.16 -7.78 -5.26
N GLY A 52 -24.16 -6.92 -5.47
CA GLY A 52 -24.00 -5.47 -5.46
C GLY A 52 -23.60 -4.92 -4.09
N TYR A 53 -24.12 -5.48 -3.00
CA TYR A 53 -23.71 -5.10 -1.64
C TYR A 53 -22.25 -5.48 -1.37
N ARG A 54 -21.84 -6.70 -1.73
CA ARG A 54 -20.46 -7.16 -1.58
C ARG A 54 -19.50 -6.35 -2.43
N ASP A 55 -19.87 -6.07 -3.67
CA ASP A 55 -19.08 -5.25 -4.59
C ASP A 55 -18.98 -3.81 -4.08
N GLY A 56 -20.08 -3.23 -3.60
CA GLY A 56 -20.09 -1.89 -2.98
C GLY A 56 -19.17 -1.79 -1.76
N ILE A 57 -19.18 -2.78 -0.87
CA ILE A 57 -18.24 -2.83 0.27
C ILE A 57 -16.80 -2.94 -0.22
N THR A 58 -16.54 -3.81 -1.19
CA THR A 58 -15.18 -4.07 -1.69
C THR A 58 -14.64 -2.84 -2.41
N SER A 59 -15.43 -2.25 -3.30
CA SER A 59 -15.13 -1.02 -4.02
C SER A 59 -14.91 0.16 -3.06
N GLY A 60 -15.76 0.31 -2.04
CA GLY A 60 -15.60 1.37 -1.02
C GLY A 60 -14.33 1.21 -0.19
N LYS A 61 -13.98 -0.03 0.20
CA LYS A 61 -12.71 -0.31 0.90
C LYS A 61 -11.51 0.00 0.01
N ASN A 62 -11.52 -0.45 -1.24
CA ASN A 62 -10.43 -0.21 -2.18
C ASN A 62 -10.26 1.28 -2.49
N ALA A 63 -11.35 2.03 -2.62
CA ALA A 63 -11.30 3.47 -2.87
C ALA A 63 -10.64 4.25 -1.72
N ARG A 64 -10.95 3.89 -0.46
CA ARG A 64 -10.30 4.50 0.71
C ARG A 64 -8.86 4.03 0.89
N LEU A 65 -8.57 2.77 0.59
CA LEU A 65 -7.22 2.21 0.69
C LEU A 65 -6.26 2.94 -0.24
N GLN A 66 -6.65 3.14 -1.51
CA GLN A 66 -5.80 3.82 -2.47
C GLN A 66 -5.56 5.27 -2.08
N ALA A 67 -6.60 6.00 -1.68
CA ALA A 67 -6.47 7.38 -1.23
C ALA A 67 -5.55 7.51 0.00
N GLY A 68 -5.68 6.61 0.98
CA GLY A 68 -4.80 6.58 2.15
C GLY A 68 -3.36 6.23 1.79
N PHE A 69 -3.14 5.29 0.87
CA PHE A 69 -1.80 4.97 0.37
C PHE A 69 -1.19 6.17 -0.36
N ASP A 70 -1.92 6.82 -1.25
CA ASP A 70 -1.42 7.96 -2.03
C ASP A 70 -1.03 9.14 -1.12
N GLN A 71 -1.82 9.38 -0.06
CA GLN A 71 -1.51 10.37 0.98
C GLN A 71 -0.23 10.01 1.73
N GLY A 72 -0.14 8.78 2.26
CA GLY A 72 1.05 8.32 2.96
C GLY A 72 2.30 8.33 2.07
N PHE A 73 2.15 7.94 0.80
CA PHE A 73 3.22 7.96 -0.18
C PHE A 73 3.69 9.38 -0.51
N ALA A 74 2.76 10.33 -0.68
CA ALA A 74 3.10 11.73 -0.92
C ALA A 74 3.91 12.35 0.23
N LEU A 75 3.61 11.95 1.47
CA LEU A 75 4.36 12.35 2.66
C LEU A 75 5.72 11.65 2.77
N ALA A 76 5.76 10.33 2.63
CA ALA A 76 6.97 9.54 2.86
C ALA A 76 8.00 9.62 1.72
N ALA A 77 7.55 9.69 0.46
CA ALA A 77 8.41 9.67 -0.72
C ALA A 77 9.51 10.76 -0.76
N PRO A 78 9.25 12.04 -0.43
CA PRO A 78 10.31 13.05 -0.41
C PRO A 78 11.38 12.72 0.63
N PHE A 79 11.00 12.35 1.86
CA PHE A 79 11.95 11.99 2.91
C PHE A 79 12.77 10.74 2.57
N ALA A 80 12.12 9.71 2.00
CA ALA A 80 12.79 8.51 1.54
C ALA A 80 13.83 8.81 0.44
N ARG A 81 13.51 9.73 -0.48
CA ARG A 81 14.44 10.19 -1.53
C ARG A 81 15.62 10.96 -0.95
N GLU A 82 15.38 11.87 -0.02
CA GLU A 82 16.45 12.65 0.64
C GLU A 82 17.41 11.74 1.41
N LEU A 83 16.87 10.87 2.26
CA LEU A 83 17.67 9.91 3.02
C LEU A 83 18.39 8.91 2.11
N GLY A 84 17.74 8.44 1.04
CA GLY A 84 18.36 7.60 0.02
C GLY A 84 19.52 8.30 -0.70
N SER A 85 19.35 9.58 -1.04
CA SER A 85 20.39 10.41 -1.65
C SER A 85 21.60 10.58 -0.73
N LEU A 86 21.38 10.91 0.55
CA LEU A 86 22.45 11.05 1.54
C LEU A 86 23.22 9.73 1.74
N ARG A 87 22.51 8.60 1.84
CA ARG A 87 23.13 7.26 1.93
C ARG A 87 23.96 6.96 0.68
N GLY A 88 23.43 7.26 -0.51
CA GLY A 88 24.12 7.03 -1.78
C GLY A 88 25.40 7.86 -1.91
N ILE A 89 25.33 9.15 -1.60
CA ILE A 89 26.49 10.06 -1.64
C ILE A 89 27.55 9.58 -0.65
N ALA A 90 27.19 9.35 0.61
CA ALA A 90 28.13 8.91 1.65
C ALA A 90 28.78 7.56 1.31
N ALA A 91 28.01 6.58 0.82
CA ALA A 91 28.54 5.28 0.41
C ALA A 91 29.47 5.41 -0.81
N SER A 92 29.09 6.19 -1.82
CA SER A 92 29.91 6.39 -3.02
C SER A 92 31.25 7.05 -2.70
N LEU A 93 31.26 8.07 -1.81
CA LEU A 93 32.48 8.71 -1.34
C LEU A 93 33.36 7.72 -0.57
N LEU A 94 32.76 6.87 0.28
CA LEU A 94 33.49 5.88 1.05
C LEU A 94 34.15 4.85 0.13
N THR A 95 33.41 4.32 -0.84
CA THR A 95 33.96 3.43 -1.86
C THR A 95 35.06 4.12 -2.66
N LEU A 96 34.85 5.36 -3.08
CA LEU A 96 35.83 6.13 -3.84
C LEU A 96 37.13 6.27 -3.06
N LEU A 97 37.08 6.66 -1.78
CA LEU A 97 38.26 6.85 -0.91
C LEU A 97 38.99 5.55 -0.55
N THR A 98 38.25 4.45 -0.40
CA THR A 98 38.78 3.13 -0.01
C THR A 98 39.26 2.27 -1.18
N THR A 99 38.72 2.47 -2.39
CA THR A 99 39.11 1.68 -3.58
C THR A 99 40.28 2.33 -4.32
N THR A 100 40.38 3.66 -4.31
CA THR A 100 41.47 4.39 -4.98
C THR A 100 42.80 4.37 -4.25
N SER A 101 42.85 4.00 -2.96
CA SER A 101 44.11 3.70 -2.27
C SER A 101 44.86 2.51 -2.89
N ALA A 102 44.20 1.68 -3.69
CA ALA A 102 44.81 0.54 -4.38
C ALA A 102 45.11 0.79 -5.87
N SER A 103 44.63 1.89 -6.48
CA SER A 103 44.68 2.09 -7.94
C SER A 103 45.82 3.02 -8.36
N LYS A 104 46.69 2.51 -9.25
CA LYS A 104 47.83 3.24 -9.85
C LYS A 104 47.43 4.37 -10.82
N TYR A 105 46.13 4.50 -11.12
CA TYR A 105 45.56 5.51 -12.03
C TYR A 105 44.63 6.48 -11.29
N SER A 106 45.00 6.88 -10.07
CA SER A 106 44.26 7.90 -9.31
C SER A 106 44.17 9.20 -10.11
N SER A 107 42.94 9.68 -10.36
CA SER A 107 42.70 10.97 -10.98
C SER A 107 43.40 12.08 -10.17
N PRO A 108 44.04 13.08 -10.81
CA PRO A 108 44.67 14.20 -10.11
C PRO A 108 43.69 14.99 -9.22
N VAL A 109 42.40 14.98 -9.54
CA VAL A 109 41.33 15.55 -8.70
C VAL A 109 41.19 14.81 -7.36
N LEU A 110 41.41 13.50 -7.36
CA LEU A 110 41.40 12.66 -6.16
C LEU A 110 42.72 12.70 -5.39
N GLY A 111 43.83 12.90 -6.09
CA GLY A 111 45.14 13.14 -5.48
C GLY A 111 45.13 14.38 -4.58
N ALA A 112 44.40 15.43 -4.97
CA ALA A 112 44.19 16.63 -4.16
C ALA A 112 43.33 16.40 -2.90
N LEU A 113 42.38 15.45 -2.92
CA LEU A 113 41.67 14.99 -1.72
C LEU A 113 42.60 14.28 -0.72
N GLY A 114 43.72 13.74 -1.20
CA GLY A 114 44.65 12.89 -0.46
C GLY A 114 45.95 13.56 -0.02
N THR A 115 46.17 14.86 -0.26
CA THR A 115 47.44 15.54 0.07
C THR A 115 47.71 15.70 1.57
N ALA A 116 46.77 15.34 2.44
CA ALA A 116 47.01 15.21 3.87
C ALA A 116 47.07 13.70 4.22
N GLU A 117 48.27 13.12 4.20
CA GLU A 117 48.48 11.69 4.47
C GLU A 117 48.02 11.22 5.87
N GLY A 118 47.63 12.12 6.78
CA GLY A 118 46.91 11.80 8.03
C GLY A 118 45.40 12.13 8.03
N GLY A 119 44.94 12.95 7.09
CA GLY A 119 43.53 13.38 6.99
C GLY A 119 42.65 12.38 6.25
N LYS A 120 43.20 11.60 5.31
CA LYS A 120 42.43 10.61 4.54
C LYS A 120 41.86 9.50 5.41
N GLU A 121 42.62 9.01 6.39
CA GLU A 121 42.15 7.93 7.27
C GLU A 121 41.13 8.43 8.29
N ALA A 122 41.31 9.64 8.83
CA ALA A 122 40.33 10.31 9.69
C ALA A 122 39.01 10.58 8.96
N THR A 123 39.07 11.10 7.73
CA THR A 123 37.85 11.35 6.91
C THR A 123 37.14 10.05 6.54
N VAL A 124 37.86 8.96 6.27
CA VAL A 124 37.25 7.64 6.05
C VAL A 124 36.58 7.11 7.32
N ALA A 125 37.17 7.33 8.51
CA ALA A 125 36.56 6.94 9.78
C ALA A 125 35.28 7.73 10.07
N GLU A 126 35.30 9.06 9.91
CA GLU A 126 34.11 9.92 10.05
C GLU A 126 33.01 9.52 9.06
N LEU A 127 33.37 9.24 7.81
CA LEU A 127 32.41 8.84 6.78
C LEU A 127 31.78 7.46 7.06
N ARG A 128 32.55 6.51 7.62
CA ARG A 128 32.01 5.24 8.12
C ARG A 128 30.99 5.49 9.24
N GLU A 129 31.30 6.37 10.19
CA GLU A 129 30.37 6.73 11.26
C GLU A 129 29.07 7.32 10.68
N VAL A 130 29.16 8.28 9.75
CA VAL A 130 28.00 8.88 9.07
C VAL A 130 27.18 7.81 8.33
N VAL A 131 27.82 6.90 7.60
CA VAL A 131 27.10 5.80 6.92
C VAL A 131 26.39 4.89 7.93
N THR A 132 27.03 4.56 9.06
CA THR A 132 26.37 3.76 10.10
C THR A 132 25.23 4.51 10.79
N ALA A 133 25.38 5.82 11.01
CA ALA A 133 24.33 6.68 11.59
C ALA A 133 23.13 6.77 10.65
N LEU A 134 23.37 7.04 9.36
CA LEU A 134 22.36 7.03 8.31
C LEU A 134 21.69 5.66 8.18
N GLY A 135 22.40 4.55 8.39
CA GLY A 135 21.84 3.20 8.39
C GLY A 135 20.94 2.89 9.59
N LYS A 136 21.15 3.54 10.73
CA LYS A 136 20.34 3.39 11.96
C LYS A 136 19.11 4.30 12.02
N LEU A 137 18.95 5.19 11.05
CA LEU A 137 17.74 6.01 10.92
C LEU A 137 16.59 5.14 10.39
N ASP A 138 15.55 5.04 11.22
CA ASP A 138 14.29 4.34 10.95
C ASP A 138 13.18 5.35 10.60
N GLU A 139 12.06 4.87 10.07
CA GLU A 139 10.90 5.65 9.61
C GLU A 139 10.45 6.66 10.67
N GLY A 140 10.34 6.24 11.93
CA GLY A 140 9.92 7.09 13.05
C GLY A 140 10.90 8.19 13.49
N LYS A 141 12.08 8.29 12.87
CA LYS A 141 13.05 9.38 13.10
C LYS A 141 13.20 10.31 11.90
N VAL A 142 12.58 9.96 10.78
CA VAL A 142 12.76 10.63 9.49
C VAL A 142 11.46 11.27 9.05
N LEU A 143 10.32 10.62 9.30
CA LEU A 143 9.02 11.20 9.03
C LEU A 143 8.56 12.06 10.22
N PRO A 144 7.81 13.15 9.95
CA PRO A 144 7.07 13.85 10.99
C PRO A 144 6.08 12.89 11.65
N VAL A 145 5.84 13.06 12.95
CA VAL A 145 4.82 12.31 13.68
C VAL A 145 3.46 12.72 13.10
N ASP A 146 2.65 11.73 12.73
CA ASP A 146 1.30 11.94 12.21
C ASP A 146 0.33 12.09 13.38
N GLU A 147 0.21 13.32 13.89
CA GLU A 147 -0.64 13.67 15.04
C GLU A 147 -2.13 13.39 14.73
N GLU A 148 -2.58 13.52 13.48
CA GLU A 148 -3.96 13.27 13.07
C GLU A 148 -4.28 11.76 13.08
N ALA A 149 -3.35 10.92 12.62
CA ALA A 149 -3.49 9.46 12.72
C ALA A 149 -3.45 8.97 14.17
N GLU A 150 -2.60 9.55 15.02
CA GLU A 150 -2.53 9.22 16.45
C GLU A 150 -3.82 9.62 17.18
N GLU A 151 -4.37 10.81 16.90
CA GLU A 151 -5.62 11.28 17.47
C GLU A 151 -6.83 10.47 16.99
N HIS A 152 -6.89 10.12 15.70
CA HIS A 152 -7.95 9.27 15.15
C HIS A 152 -7.88 7.83 15.68
N ALA A 153 -6.68 7.27 15.86
CA ALA A 153 -6.52 5.97 16.52
C ALA A 153 -7.03 6.02 17.97
N LYS A 154 -6.74 7.12 18.68
CA LYS A 154 -7.19 7.36 20.05
C LYS A 154 -8.71 7.58 20.15
N SER A 155 -9.34 8.21 19.16
CA SER A 155 -10.80 8.41 19.14
C SER A 155 -11.57 7.13 18.80
N HIS A 156 -11.01 6.26 17.94
CA HIS A 156 -11.65 5.00 17.54
C HIS A 156 -11.23 3.78 18.37
N GLU A 157 -10.34 3.93 19.35
CA GLU A 157 -9.94 2.87 20.28
C GLU A 157 -11.12 2.24 21.04
N ASN A 158 -12.24 2.97 21.15
CA ASN A 158 -13.48 2.52 21.79
C ASN A 158 -14.64 2.20 20.83
N GLU A 159 -14.50 2.43 19.52
CA GLU A 159 -15.57 2.15 18.57
C GLU A 159 -15.47 0.71 18.02
N GLY A 160 -16.40 -0.15 18.45
CA GLY A 160 -16.50 -1.55 18.00
C GLY A 160 -16.10 -2.60 19.05
N VAL A 161 -15.67 -2.16 20.23
CA VAL A 161 -15.47 -3.02 21.39
C VAL A 161 -16.83 -3.23 22.06
N SER A 162 -17.29 -4.49 22.14
CA SER A 162 -18.49 -4.84 22.93
C SER A 162 -18.38 -4.25 24.34
N LEU A 163 -19.48 -3.75 24.91
CA LEU A 163 -19.51 -3.20 26.29
C LEU A 163 -18.83 -4.13 27.30
N VAL A 164 -18.95 -5.45 27.11
CA VAL A 164 -18.31 -6.48 27.95
C VAL A 164 -16.78 -6.48 27.83
N MET A 165 -16.26 -6.17 26.64
CA MET A 165 -14.82 -6.06 26.38
C MET A 165 -14.27 -4.71 26.86
N GLN A 166 -15.10 -3.64 26.86
CA GLN A 166 -14.77 -2.36 27.50
C GLN A 166 -14.64 -2.51 29.02
N GLU A 167 -15.63 -3.09 29.70
CA GLU A 167 -15.60 -3.31 31.15
C GLU A 167 -14.40 -4.17 31.60
N ARG A 168 -14.06 -5.20 30.82
CA ARG A 168 -12.90 -6.06 31.10
C ARG A 168 -11.56 -5.34 30.88
N ARG A 169 -11.52 -4.38 29.96
CA ARG A 169 -10.35 -3.54 29.70
C ARG A 169 -10.17 -2.50 30.80
N GLU A 170 -11.24 -1.83 31.20
CA GLU A 170 -11.26 -0.87 32.31
C GLU A 170 -10.81 -1.52 33.63
N MET A 171 -11.26 -2.75 33.92
CA MET A 171 -10.82 -3.48 35.12
C MET A 171 -9.31 -3.80 35.09
N ARG A 172 -8.75 -4.08 33.91
CA ARG A 172 -7.32 -4.35 33.73
C ARG A 172 -6.48 -3.08 33.78
N GLU A 173 -6.99 -1.99 33.22
CA GLU A 173 -6.33 -0.68 33.20
C GLU A 173 -6.30 -0.06 34.61
N MET A 174 -7.37 -0.28 35.40
CA MET A 174 -7.39 0.08 36.82
C MET A 174 -6.39 -0.74 37.64
N GLU A 175 -6.20 -2.03 37.32
CA GLU A 175 -5.18 -2.89 37.93
C GLU A 175 -3.75 -2.45 37.56
N GLU A 176 -3.54 -2.00 36.32
CA GLU A 176 -2.26 -1.50 35.82
C GLU A 176 -1.90 -0.11 36.38
N MET A 177 -2.86 0.82 36.52
CA MET A 177 -2.65 2.10 37.19
C MET A 177 -2.29 1.94 38.68
N LEU A 178 -2.88 0.93 39.35
CA LEU A 178 -2.53 0.62 40.74
C LEU A 178 -1.16 -0.07 40.84
N GLY A 179 -0.72 -0.78 39.79
CA GLY A 179 0.58 -1.44 39.68
C GLY A 179 1.74 -0.57 39.16
N GLY A 180 1.45 0.54 38.48
CA GLY A 180 2.42 1.39 37.78
C GLY A 180 3.15 2.44 38.64
N LEU A 181 2.88 2.53 39.93
CA LEU A 181 3.52 3.49 40.85
C LEU A 181 5.03 3.22 41.12
N GLY A 182 5.64 2.26 40.42
CA GLY A 182 7.05 1.88 40.58
C GLY A 182 7.80 1.71 39.27
N GLY A 183 7.99 2.77 38.47
CA GLY A 183 8.94 2.70 37.36
C GLY A 183 8.76 3.79 36.31
N GLY A 184 9.48 4.90 36.46
CA GLY A 184 9.45 6.02 35.52
C GLY A 184 10.12 5.76 34.17
N GLY A 185 10.00 6.76 33.28
CA GLY A 185 10.86 6.89 32.11
C GLY A 185 10.24 7.68 30.97
N ALA A 186 10.27 9.02 31.08
CA ALA A 186 10.02 9.94 29.99
C ALA A 186 10.89 9.60 28.76
N LYS A 187 10.25 9.38 27.61
CA LYS A 187 10.88 9.19 26.29
C LYS A 187 10.23 10.13 25.28
N GLU A 188 10.35 11.42 25.51
CA GLU A 188 10.08 12.48 24.54
C GLU A 188 11.32 13.36 24.64
N ASP A 189 12.25 13.37 23.67
CA ASP A 189 12.35 14.45 22.68
C ASP A 189 13.49 14.21 21.65
N ALA A 190 13.73 12.97 21.20
CA ALA A 190 14.90 12.65 20.36
C ALA A 190 14.61 12.53 18.84
N LYS A 191 13.40 12.86 18.36
CA LYS A 191 12.95 12.39 17.02
C LYS A 191 13.33 13.28 15.83
N LYS A 192 13.66 14.56 15.98
CA LYS A 192 13.89 15.48 14.84
C LYS A 192 15.36 15.80 14.49
N GLY A 193 16.33 15.42 15.34
CA GLY A 193 17.72 15.88 15.17
C GLY A 193 18.63 15.00 14.30
N GLY A 194 18.31 13.72 14.12
CA GLY A 194 19.28 12.75 13.59
C GLY A 194 19.64 12.91 12.11
N LEU A 195 18.65 13.23 11.26
CA LEU A 195 18.87 13.39 9.82
C LEU A 195 19.62 14.68 9.51
N ASP A 196 19.20 15.79 10.12
CA ASP A 196 19.82 17.11 9.92
C ASP A 196 21.28 17.11 10.44
N GLU A 197 21.55 16.44 11.56
CA GLU A 197 22.92 16.27 12.06
C GLU A 197 23.79 15.47 11.08
N CYS A 198 23.30 14.34 10.58
CA CYS A 198 24.03 13.55 9.59
C CYS A 198 24.27 14.34 8.28
N ARG A 199 23.30 15.16 7.88
CA ARG A 199 23.40 16.03 6.70
C ARG A 199 24.51 17.07 6.88
N MET A 200 24.54 17.77 8.01
CA MET A 200 25.58 18.77 8.30
C MET A 200 26.97 18.14 8.33
N ARG A 201 27.12 16.98 9.00
CA ARG A 201 28.39 16.24 9.04
C ARG A 201 28.86 15.84 7.64
N LEU A 202 27.95 15.38 6.78
CA LEU A 202 28.29 15.01 5.40
C LEU A 202 28.66 16.24 4.56
N GLU A 203 27.99 17.37 4.76
CA GLU A 203 28.29 18.64 4.09
C GLU A 203 29.69 19.15 4.47
N GLU A 204 30.05 19.09 5.75
CA GLU A 204 31.40 19.43 6.22
C GLU A 204 32.48 18.53 5.59
N ILE A 205 32.25 17.22 5.51
CA ILE A 205 33.17 16.29 4.85
C ILE A 205 33.30 16.60 3.36
N LEU A 206 32.19 16.91 2.69
CA LEU A 206 32.19 17.29 1.26
C LEU A 206 32.92 18.61 1.02
N GLU A 207 32.81 19.59 1.91
CA GLU A 207 33.56 20.85 1.83
C GLU A 207 35.07 20.60 2.00
N ARG A 208 35.48 19.76 2.96
CA ARG A 208 36.89 19.33 3.11
C ARG A 208 37.40 18.61 1.87
N CYS A 209 36.52 17.92 1.14
CA CYS A 209 36.82 17.25 -0.12
C CYS A 209 36.71 18.16 -1.36
N GLY A 210 36.32 19.43 -1.22
CA GLY A 210 36.15 20.35 -2.36
C GLY A 210 34.95 20.04 -3.27
N LEU A 211 34.02 19.19 -2.81
CA LEU A 211 32.82 18.75 -3.55
C LEU A 211 31.57 19.53 -3.12
N LYS A 212 31.68 20.86 -3.05
CA LYS A 212 30.60 21.74 -2.63
C LYS A 212 29.43 21.70 -3.63
N GLY A 213 28.20 21.61 -3.12
CA GLY A 213 26.97 21.65 -3.94
C GLY A 213 26.49 20.29 -4.45
N LEU A 214 27.08 19.18 -4.02
CA LEU A 214 26.65 17.83 -4.40
C LEU A 214 25.43 17.34 -3.60
N LEU A 215 25.13 17.96 -2.47
CA LEU A 215 23.93 17.68 -1.68
C LEU A 215 22.70 18.32 -2.33
N PRO A 216 21.57 17.60 -2.45
CA PRO A 216 20.32 18.21 -2.85
C PRO A 216 19.87 19.29 -1.85
N PRO A 217 19.29 20.41 -2.33
CA PRO A 217 18.68 21.41 -1.46
C PRO A 217 17.50 20.79 -0.70
N ARG A 218 17.35 21.15 0.58
CA ARG A 218 16.22 20.73 1.42
C ARG A 218 14.94 21.26 0.76
N ARG A 219 14.03 20.36 0.38
CA ARG A 219 12.70 20.78 -0.09
C ARG A 219 11.86 21.05 1.16
N ASN A 220 11.52 22.32 1.37
CA ASN A 220 10.51 22.73 2.36
C ASN A 220 9.13 22.23 1.93
#